data_AF-A0A3C0C7F7-F1
#
_entry.id   AF-A0A3C0C7F7-F1
#
_cell.length_a   1.000
_cell.length_b   1.000
_cell.length_c   1.000
_cell.angle_alpha   90.00
_cell.angle_beta   90.00
_cell.angle_gamma   90.00
#
_symmetry.space_group_name_H-M   'P 1'
#
loop_
_entity.id
_entity.type
_entity.pdbx_description
1 polymer ?
#
loop_
_entity_poly.entity_id
_entity_poly.type
_entity_poly.pdbx_seq_one_letter_code
_entity_poly.pdbx_strand_id
1 'polypeptide(L)'
;RDADPNLVLRQLYTRTQLQSTFGVINLAIVDGETKELPLKDMVFVFLDHRRTVVRRRTEFRLRKAEDRAHIIEGLLRALDA
;
A
#
# COMPACT_ATOMS: atom_id res chain seq x y z
N ARG A 1 6.16 -24.88 -48.59
CA ARG A 1 6.94 -24.72 -47.33
C ARG A 1 7.42 -23.27 -47.27
N ASP A 2 6.53 -22.31 -47.58
CA ASP A 2 6.91 -20.98 -48.10
C ASP A 2 6.05 -19.86 -47.46
N ALA A 3 5.70 -20.01 -46.19
CA ALA A 3 5.07 -18.93 -45.44
C ALA A 3 6.17 -18.10 -44.75
N ASP A 4 6.20 -16.79 -45.00
CA ASP A 4 7.04 -15.86 -44.24
C ASP A 4 6.61 -15.89 -42.77
N PRO A 5 7.46 -16.37 -41.84
CA PRO A 5 7.12 -16.46 -40.43
C PRO A 5 6.73 -15.10 -39.83
N ASN A 6 7.28 -14.00 -40.33
CA ASN A 6 6.95 -12.66 -39.86
C ASN A 6 5.55 -12.23 -40.27
N LEU A 7 5.09 -12.66 -41.45
CA LEU A 7 3.72 -12.43 -41.89
C LEU A 7 2.73 -13.20 -41.02
N VAL A 8 3.03 -14.47 -40.73
CA VAL A 8 2.20 -15.30 -39.84
C VAL A 8 2.15 -14.69 -38.44
N LEU A 9 3.28 -14.25 -37.90
CA LEU A 9 3.35 -13.60 -36.58
C LEU A 9 2.51 -12.33 -36.49
N ARG A 10 2.57 -11.45 -37.51
CA ARG A 10 1.71 -10.26 -37.57
C ARG A 10 0.23 -10.63 -37.62
N GLN A 11 -0.14 -11.64 -38.40
CA GLN A 11 -1.52 -12.13 -38.45
C GLN A 11 -1.97 -12.68 -37.09
N LEU A 12 -1.09 -13.36 -36.36
CA LEU A 12 -1.38 -13.84 -35.01
C LEU A 12 -1.57 -12.69 -34.03
N TYR A 13 -0.77 -11.62 -34.10
CA TYR A 13 -0.96 -10.42 -33.27
C TYR A 13 -2.31 -9.73 -33.52
N THR A 14 -2.80 -9.71 -34.76
CA THR A 14 -4.09 -9.05 -35.08
C THR A 14 -5.31 -9.95 -34.84
N ARG A 15 -5.20 -11.25 -35.07
CA ARG A 15 -6.34 -12.18 -35.10
C ARG A 15 -6.48 -13.03 -33.84
N THR A 16 -5.52 -12.96 -32.93
CA THR A 16 -5.52 -13.72 -31.68
C THR A 16 -5.14 -12.81 -30.52
N GLN A 17 -5.31 -13.29 -29.30
CA GLN A 17 -4.88 -12.59 -28.09
C GLN A 17 -3.36 -12.68 -27.85
N LEU A 18 -2.57 -13.17 -28.82
CA LEU A 18 -1.12 -13.21 -28.73
C LEU A 18 -0.52 -11.82 -28.47
N GLN A 19 -1.16 -10.76 -28.96
CA GLN A 19 -0.91 -9.39 -28.55
C GLN A 19 -2.24 -8.73 -28.19
N SER A 20 -2.34 -8.19 -26.99
CA SER A 20 -3.52 -7.46 -26.51
C SER A 20 -3.10 -6.18 -25.82
N THR A 21 -3.99 -5.19 -25.83
CA THR A 21 -3.80 -3.94 -25.09
C THR A 21 -4.53 -4.04 -23.77
N PHE A 22 -3.85 -3.70 -22.67
CA PHE A 22 -4.49 -3.55 -21.38
C PHE A 22 -4.85 -2.08 -21.15
N GLY A 23 -6.14 -1.78 -21.08
CA GLY A 23 -6.64 -0.45 -20.73
C GLY A 23 -6.50 -0.23 -19.22
N VAL A 24 -5.53 0.60 -18.81
CA VAL A 24 -5.33 0.94 -17.41
C VAL A 24 -6.31 2.04 -17.00
N ILE A 25 -7.12 1.78 -15.98
CA ILE A 25 -7.94 2.80 -15.30
C ILE A 25 -7.64 2.70 -13.80
N ASN A 26 -6.97 3.71 -13.26
CA ASN A 26 -6.60 3.76 -11.86
C ASN A 26 -7.70 4.42 -11.03
N LEU A 27 -8.81 3.71 -10.82
CA LEU A 27 -9.94 4.18 -10.03
C LEU A 27 -9.88 3.61 -8.61
N ALA A 28 -9.96 4.46 -7.59
CA ALA A 28 -9.92 4.06 -6.18
C ALA A 28 -10.83 4.93 -5.31
N ILE A 29 -11.15 4.47 -4.10
CA ILE A 29 -11.85 5.26 -3.09
C ILE A 29 -10.82 5.97 -2.22
N VAL A 30 -10.90 7.29 -2.14
CA VAL A 30 -10.07 8.14 -1.28
C VAL A 30 -10.99 9.02 -0.46
N ASP A 31 -10.91 8.91 0.87
CA ASP A 31 -11.73 9.65 1.84
C ASP A 31 -13.25 9.51 1.62
N GLY A 32 -13.69 8.32 1.18
CA GLY A 32 -15.10 7.99 0.97
C GLY A 32 -15.64 8.33 -0.42
N GLU A 33 -14.82 8.93 -1.29
CA GLU A 33 -15.20 9.30 -2.66
C GLU A 33 -14.39 8.51 -3.69
N THR A 34 -15.03 8.11 -4.78
CA THR A 34 -14.37 7.51 -5.95
C THR A 34 -13.57 8.56 -6.71
N LYS A 35 -12.27 8.31 -6.93
CA LYS A 35 -11.35 9.19 -7.65
C LYS A 35 -10.50 8.38 -8.63
N GLU A 36 -10.33 8.90 -9.84
CA GLU A 36 -9.29 8.44 -10.75
C GLU A 36 -7.97 9.10 -10.39
N LEU A 37 -6.90 8.31 -10.26
CA LEU A 37 -5.63 8.77 -9.72
C LEU A 37 -4.46 8.51 -10.69
N PRO A 38 -3.60 9.51 -10.95
CA PRO A 38 -2.31 9.23 -11.56
C PRO A 38 -1.41 8.46 -10.58
N LEU A 39 -0.39 7.79 -11.10
CA LEU A 39 0.52 6.94 -10.31
C LEU A 39 1.13 7.67 -9.10
N LYS A 40 1.52 8.94 -9.29
CA LYS A 40 2.09 9.78 -8.24
C LYS A 40 1.13 9.88 -7.04
N ASP A 41 -0.14 10.18 -7.30
CA ASP A 41 -1.12 10.42 -6.26
C ASP A 41 -1.48 9.13 -5.51
N MET A 42 -1.55 7.99 -6.22
CA MET A 42 -1.70 6.68 -5.58
C MET A 42 -0.58 6.42 -4.56
N VAL A 43 0.67 6.73 -4.92
CA VAL A 43 1.81 6.56 -4.02
C VAL A 43 1.72 7.53 -2.83
N PHE A 44 1.30 8.78 -3.05
CA PHE A 44 1.10 9.75 -1.96
C PHE A 44 0.03 9.31 -0.96
N VAL A 45 -1.12 8.84 -1.44
CA VAL A 45 -2.21 8.30 -0.60
C VAL A 45 -1.69 7.14 0.26
N PHE A 46 -0.92 6.22 -0.35
CA PHE A 46 -0.30 5.13 0.38
C PHE A 46 0.69 5.61 1.45
N LEU A 47 1.57 6.56 1.12
CA LEU A 47 2.55 7.10 2.05
C LEU A 47 1.89 7.82 3.23
N ASP A 48 0.83 8.58 3.00
CA ASP A 48 0.09 9.25 4.05
C ASP A 48 -0.54 8.24 5.03
N HIS A 49 -1.20 7.21 4.49
CA HIS A 49 -1.73 6.12 5.30
C HIS A 49 -0.63 5.46 6.15
N ARG A 50 0.55 5.20 5.57
CA ARG A 50 1.69 4.61 6.29
C ARG A 50 2.21 5.51 7.41
N ARG A 51 2.28 6.83 7.21
CA ARG A 51 2.64 7.77 8.28
C ARG A 51 1.66 7.70 9.44
N THR A 52 0.35 7.67 9.14
CA THR A 52 -0.70 7.55 10.15
C THR A 52 -0.60 6.23 10.92
N VAL A 53 -0.37 5.10 10.24
CA VAL A 53 -0.17 3.79 10.89
C VAL A 53 1.03 3.80 11.82
N VAL A 54 2.17 4.34 11.38
CA VAL A 54 3.38 4.41 12.22
C VAL A 54 3.15 5.29 13.44
N ARG A 55 2.51 6.45 13.28
CA ARG A 55 2.16 7.35 14.39
C ARG A 55 1.30 6.63 15.43
N ARG A 56 0.18 6.05 15.02
CA ARG A 56 -0.74 5.32 15.92
C ARG A 56 -0.05 4.18 16.66
N ARG A 57 0.82 3.44 15.98
CA ARG A 57 1.62 2.36 16.60
C ARG A 57 2.58 2.90 17.66
N THR A 58 3.25 4.00 17.37
CA THR A 58 4.22 4.60 18.30
C THR A 58 3.51 5.18 19.53
N GLU A 59 2.39 5.88 19.33
CA GLU A 59 1.56 6.40 20.43
C GLU A 59 1.02 5.27 21.33
N PHE A 60 0.57 4.17 20.73
CA PHE A 60 0.15 2.99 21.49
C PHE A 60 1.29 2.42 22.35
N ARG A 61 2.49 2.31 21.78
CA ARG A 61 3.67 1.79 22.50
C ARG A 61 4.11 2.73 23.62
N LEU A 62 4.07 4.05 23.39
CA LEU A 62 4.38 5.05 24.40
C LEU A 62 3.44 4.91 25.61
N ARG A 63 2.13 4.90 25.38
CA ARG A 63 1.12 4.75 26.44
C ARG A 63 1.35 3.47 27.26
N LYS A 64 1.63 2.35 26.59
CA LYS A 64 1.93 1.08 27.29
C LYS A 64 3.22 1.14 28.11
N ALA A 65 4.22 1.89 27.65
CA ALA A 65 5.46 2.08 28.39
C ALA A 65 5.24 2.96 29.62
N GLU A 66 4.45 4.04 29.49
CA GLU A 66 4.07 4.93 30.58
C GLU A 66 3.23 4.22 31.65
N ASP A 67 2.21 3.45 31.24
CA ASP A 67 1.40 2.62 32.15
C ASP A 67 2.29 1.67 32.96
N ARG A 68 3.29 1.06 32.31
CA ARG A 68 4.24 0.15 32.97
C ARG A 68 5.20 0.89 33.89
N ALA A 69 5.70 2.05 33.49
CA ALA A 69 6.57 2.88 34.30
C ALA A 69 5.87 3.30 35.60
N HIS A 70 4.59 3.68 35.53
CA HIS A 70 3.80 4.03 36.70
C HIS A 70 3.71 2.90 37.74
N ILE A 71 3.48 1.66 37.30
CA ILE A 71 3.45 0.49 38.18
C ILE A 71 4.83 0.25 38.82
N ILE A 72 5.90 0.37 38.03
CA ILE A 72 7.27 0.16 38.53
C ILE A 72 7.62 1.21 39.59
N GLU A 73 7.27 2.47 39.39
CA GLU A 73 7.47 3.52 40.39
C GLU A 73 6.75 3.22 41.71
N GLY A 74 5.51 2.72 41.65
CA GLY A 74 4.76 2.30 42.83
C GLY A 74 5.45 1.16 43.59
N LEU A 75 5.95 0.15 42.88
CA LEU A 75 6.66 -0.98 43.48
C LEU A 75 8.00 -0.57 44.12
N LEU A 76 8.76 0.32 43.48
CA LEU A 76 10.01 0.84 44.03
C LEU A 76 9.78 1.55 45.37
N ARG A 77 8.80 2.46 45.43
CA ARG A 77 8.45 3.16 46.67
C ARG A 77 8.02 2.23 47.79
N ALA A 78 7.36 1.12 47.45
CA ALA A 78 6.94 0.12 48.44
C ALA A 78 8.09 -0.73 48.98
N LEU A 79 9.19 -0.88 48.22
CA LEU A 79 10.39 -1.60 48.65
C LEU A 79 11.35 -0.72 49.47
N ASP A 80 11.33 0.59 49.23
CA ASP A 80 12.16 1.56 49.95
C ASP A 80 11.61 1.95 51.34
N ALA A 81 10.36 1.59 51.64
CA ALA A 81 9.67 1.84 52.92
C ALA A 81 9.79 0.64 53.88
#